data_AF-A0A2E2CQQ0-F1
#
_entry.id   AF-A0A2E2CQQ0-F1
#
_cell.length_a   1.000
_cell.length_b   1.000
_cell.length_c   1.000
_cell.angle_alpha   90.00
_cell.angle_beta   90.00
_cell.angle_gamma   90.00
#
_symmetry.space_group_name_H-M   'P 1'
#
loop_
_entity.id
_entity.type
_entity.pdbx_description
1 polymer ?
#
loop_
_entity_poly.entity_id
_entity_poly.type
_entity_poly.pdbx_seq_one_letter_code
_entity_poly.pdbx_strand_id
1 'polypeptide(L)'
;MQRPIIAGFLALLFCLAPLSGCFGENVDATVREGDVTVTPNVWIGGEFQAITIAAESDMSAFIPYLILNPENGFVQNSTVVDIKAGESVQLTVLSPPRTDTAVVLIGEYGREDWPIRDLTESWKVWYARDGFERDDNQGISRVSSNTSLDAVLPSTKNGGEVIAIRLGIDRPFAAAFSEAEGGRHSMGLVDGRTVLNYINVMSDETPDPLDPADGAVGYLDRWAGQGNAAYEDGAQYLIKEMEGFGLEVINQRFVYDSVNTGQQNPEAYNICGYRFGEVNPDKWMVFGAHFDIAPPVNGGMISPHLIGERTYGTRVGAYDNTAGTSMVLTVAEAMAGYSTRNTMVFCLWSGEEGGKRGSDYWTEEWVKEDNPDVEVTNYVNLDMAGVNWPGGGGAPCGGNHGGGEPNCDPDPQIDPDGYPKDEEVWPMRVYIGPSLDHDVMNQPGMVNLALWIGSDAIGVEEQMSTLIGTGYDSSTWKVDDWLAKDRPEIIVYEDTTARSDHASFQDNLGTVTMGFGGLVDGYWCYHQTCDTVDEMIDWMDTTGKDYGEERSGTSNLVDALDTITWWATYSFFHLDENPVRSEYLE
;
A
#
# COMPACT_ATOMS: atom_id res chain seq x y z
N MET A 1 -41.74 3.69 82.25
CA MET A 1 -41.80 4.72 81.20
C MET A 1 -40.81 4.37 80.09
N GLN A 2 -41.14 3.47 79.15
CA GLN A 2 -40.23 3.13 78.04
C GLN A 2 -40.93 2.65 76.76
N ARG A 3 -42.22 2.28 76.82
CA ARG A 3 -43.01 1.89 75.63
C ARG A 3 -43.56 3.04 74.75
N PRO A 4 -43.89 4.25 75.24
CA PRO A 4 -44.47 5.28 74.36
C PRO A 4 -43.42 5.97 73.46
N ILE A 5 -42.14 5.94 73.84
CA ILE A 5 -41.05 6.56 73.06
C ILE A 5 -40.72 5.72 71.82
N ILE A 6 -40.75 4.39 71.94
CA ILE A 6 -40.47 3.45 70.84
C ILE A 6 -41.57 3.53 69.77
N ALA A 7 -42.84 3.67 70.17
CA ALA A 7 -43.96 3.83 69.24
C ALA A 7 -43.91 5.15 68.47
N GLY A 8 -43.49 6.25 69.12
CA GLY A 8 -43.28 7.53 68.45
C GLY A 8 -42.12 7.50 67.44
N PHE A 9 -41.03 6.80 67.77
CA PHE A 9 -39.87 6.66 66.89
C PHE A 9 -40.18 5.81 65.65
N LEU A 10 -40.93 4.72 65.81
CA LEU A 10 -41.39 3.88 64.69
C LEU A 10 -42.37 4.63 63.78
N ALA A 11 -43.30 5.39 64.34
CA ALA A 11 -44.22 6.21 63.55
C ALA A 11 -43.48 7.30 62.74
N LEU A 12 -42.43 7.91 63.31
CA LEU A 12 -41.59 8.87 62.57
C LEU A 12 -40.82 8.21 61.42
N LEU A 13 -40.32 6.99 61.62
CA LEU A 13 -39.62 6.20 60.59
C LEU A 13 -40.55 5.83 59.41
N PHE A 14 -41.80 5.47 59.68
CA PHE A 14 -42.79 5.20 58.62
C PHE A 14 -43.28 6.48 57.91
N CYS A 15 -43.23 7.64 58.57
CA CYS A 15 -43.52 8.93 57.94
C CYS A 15 -42.34 9.50 57.12
N LEU A 16 -41.11 9.01 57.33
CA LEU A 16 -39.93 9.38 56.55
C LEU A 16 -39.73 8.49 55.30
N ALA A 17 -40.33 7.30 55.26
CA ALA A 17 -40.26 6.39 54.11
C ALA A 17 -40.86 6.93 52.78
N PRO A 18 -41.88 7.82 52.76
CA PRO A 18 -42.33 8.44 51.51
C PRO A 18 -41.52 9.70 51.13
N LEU A 19 -40.61 10.16 52.00
CA LEU A 19 -39.72 11.30 51.74
C LEU A 19 -38.39 10.86 51.08
N SER A 20 -38.14 9.55 50.97
CA SER A 20 -37.15 9.00 50.02
C SER A 20 -37.75 8.88 48.61
N GLY A 21 -38.60 9.83 48.23
CA GLY A 21 -38.97 10.06 46.85
C GLY A 21 -37.73 10.51 46.10
N CYS A 22 -37.38 9.72 45.07
CA CYS A 22 -36.33 9.94 44.11
C CYS A 22 -36.06 11.43 43.85
N PHE A 23 -35.01 11.98 44.48
CA PHE A 23 -34.24 13.02 43.84
C PHE A 23 -33.67 12.35 42.59
N GLY A 24 -34.40 12.45 41.47
CA GLY A 24 -33.74 12.35 40.19
C GLY A 24 -32.72 13.48 40.19
N GLU A 25 -31.46 13.15 40.46
CA GLU A 25 -30.40 13.84 39.76
C GLU A 25 -30.87 13.90 38.30
N ASN A 26 -30.87 15.11 37.72
CA ASN A 26 -30.68 15.16 36.28
C ASN A 26 -29.41 14.34 36.08
N VAL A 27 -29.56 13.07 35.69
CA VAL A 27 -28.45 12.31 35.13
C VAL A 27 -28.08 13.16 33.95
N ASP A 28 -27.00 13.92 34.09
CA ASP A 28 -26.36 14.60 32.97
C ASP A 28 -26.29 13.52 31.90
N ALA A 29 -27.08 13.69 30.85
CA ALA A 29 -27.16 12.76 29.73
C ALA A 29 -25.90 12.85 28.85
N THR A 30 -24.79 13.34 29.44
CA THR A 30 -23.51 13.50 28.80
C THR A 30 -22.83 12.14 28.82
N VAL A 31 -22.49 11.65 27.63
CA VAL A 31 -21.74 10.39 27.48
C VAL A 31 -20.39 10.51 28.19
N ARG A 32 -19.95 9.45 28.87
CA ARG A 32 -18.64 9.39 29.54
C ARG A 32 -17.80 8.24 28.99
N GLU A 33 -16.48 8.35 29.11
CA GLU A 33 -15.55 7.29 28.68
C GLU A 33 -15.86 5.94 29.33
N GLY A 34 -16.29 5.93 30.60
CA GLY A 34 -16.68 4.72 31.31
C GLY A 34 -17.97 4.06 30.83
N ASP A 35 -18.75 4.74 29.98
CA ASP A 35 -20.03 4.24 29.47
C ASP A 35 -19.85 3.35 28.21
N VAL A 36 -18.63 3.22 27.68
CA VAL A 36 -18.35 2.43 26.48
C VAL A 36 -17.33 1.35 26.77
N THR A 37 -17.55 0.15 26.21
CA THR A 37 -16.57 -0.93 26.22
C THR A 37 -16.34 -1.42 24.80
N VAL A 38 -15.10 -1.36 24.34
CA VAL A 38 -14.66 -1.93 23.06
C VAL A 38 -13.91 -3.23 23.31
N THR A 39 -14.34 -4.31 22.67
CA THR A 39 -13.73 -5.65 22.79
C THR A 39 -13.40 -6.22 21.41
N PRO A 40 -12.18 -6.76 21.19
CA PRO A 40 -11.05 -6.79 22.12
C PRO A 40 -10.41 -5.40 22.31
N ASN A 41 -9.64 -5.25 23.38
CA ASN A 41 -8.88 -4.02 23.68
C ASN A 41 -7.50 -3.97 22.97
N VAL A 42 -7.07 -5.11 22.43
CA VAL A 42 -5.91 -5.24 21.54
C VAL A 42 -6.39 -5.89 20.25
N TRP A 43 -6.13 -5.23 19.14
CA TRP A 43 -6.57 -5.59 17.80
C TRP A 43 -5.46 -6.32 17.05
N ILE A 44 -5.83 -7.24 16.17
CA ILE A 44 -4.89 -7.95 15.30
C ILE A 44 -4.61 -7.08 14.08
N GLY A 45 -3.38 -6.59 13.95
CA GLY A 45 -2.96 -5.74 12.83
C GLY A 45 -2.97 -6.49 11.51
N GLY A 46 -3.48 -5.86 10.45
CA GLY A 46 -3.49 -6.41 9.10
C GLY A 46 -4.53 -7.50 8.85
N GLU A 47 -5.52 -7.67 9.74
CA GLU A 47 -6.61 -8.63 9.55
C GLU A 47 -7.98 -7.97 9.73
N PHE A 48 -8.97 -8.47 8.97
CA PHE A 48 -10.38 -8.18 9.24
C PHE A 48 -10.82 -9.00 10.45
N GLN A 49 -11.17 -8.32 11.53
CA GLN A 49 -11.58 -8.95 12.78
C GLN A 49 -12.86 -8.34 13.32
N ALA A 50 -13.62 -9.15 14.06
CA ALA A 50 -14.82 -8.69 14.74
C ALA A 50 -14.45 -7.86 15.98
N ILE A 51 -14.90 -6.62 16.04
CA ILE A 51 -14.89 -5.78 17.23
C ILE A 51 -16.32 -5.60 17.74
N THR A 52 -16.51 -5.50 19.04
CA THR A 52 -17.80 -5.23 19.66
C THR A 52 -17.72 -3.96 20.49
N ILE A 53 -18.65 -3.03 20.25
CA ILE A 53 -18.81 -1.79 21.00
C ILE A 53 -20.10 -1.91 21.80
N ALA A 54 -19.99 -1.95 23.13
CA ALA A 54 -21.12 -2.02 24.05
C ALA A 54 -21.29 -0.68 24.78
N ALA A 55 -22.54 -0.24 24.92
CA ALA A 55 -22.88 1.08 25.47
C ALA A 55 -23.71 0.96 26.75
N GLU A 56 -23.33 1.67 27.81
CA GLU A 56 -24.10 1.83 29.06
C GLU A 56 -25.04 3.05 29.02
N SER A 57 -24.80 4.00 28.11
CA SER A 57 -25.62 5.17 27.82
C SER A 57 -25.90 5.29 26.30
N ASP A 58 -26.92 6.06 25.91
CA ASP A 58 -27.19 6.31 24.49
C ASP A 58 -26.04 7.12 23.87
N MET A 59 -25.38 6.59 22.83
CA MET A 59 -24.22 7.22 22.19
C MET A 59 -24.14 6.94 20.70
N SER A 60 -23.30 7.72 20.00
CA SER A 60 -22.82 7.39 18.66
C SER A 60 -21.33 7.08 18.72
N ALA A 61 -20.87 6.16 17.86
CA ALA A 61 -19.46 5.82 17.71
C ALA A 61 -19.02 5.98 16.26
N PHE A 62 -17.89 6.65 16.04
CA PHE A 62 -17.21 6.74 14.76
C PHE A 62 -15.98 5.82 14.75
N ILE A 63 -15.92 4.95 13.73
CA ILE A 63 -14.87 3.96 13.54
C ILE A 63 -14.10 4.36 12.27
N PRO A 64 -12.90 4.96 12.39
CA PRO A 64 -12.16 5.54 11.28
C PRO A 64 -11.32 4.52 10.50
N TYR A 65 -11.86 3.33 10.23
CA TYR A 65 -11.15 2.21 9.63
C TYR A 65 -11.97 1.55 8.52
N LEU A 66 -11.32 0.75 7.68
CA LEU A 66 -12.02 -0.02 6.65
C LEU A 66 -12.92 -1.07 7.31
N ILE A 67 -14.20 -1.08 6.93
CA ILE A 67 -15.22 -1.99 7.47
C ILE A 67 -15.64 -2.97 6.39
N LEU A 68 -15.62 -4.27 6.69
CA LEU A 68 -16.26 -5.26 5.82
C LEU A 68 -17.76 -5.27 6.14
N ASN A 69 -18.57 -4.75 5.23
CA ASN A 69 -20.00 -4.63 5.43
C ASN A 69 -20.68 -6.00 5.21
N PRO A 70 -21.33 -6.56 6.25
CA PRO A 70 -21.89 -7.91 6.16
C PRO A 70 -23.15 -8.02 5.30
N GLU A 71 -23.79 -6.90 4.94
CA GLU A 71 -25.03 -6.91 4.15
C GLU A 71 -24.76 -7.06 2.64
N ASN A 72 -23.70 -6.42 2.13
CA ASN A 72 -23.34 -6.44 0.72
C ASN A 72 -21.99 -7.11 0.43
N GLY A 73 -21.19 -7.43 1.46
CA GLY A 73 -19.87 -8.03 1.30
C GLY A 73 -18.78 -7.08 0.82
N PHE A 74 -19.08 -5.79 0.64
CA PHE A 74 -18.11 -4.78 0.20
C PHE A 74 -17.36 -4.19 1.39
N VAL A 75 -16.14 -3.74 1.12
CA VAL A 75 -15.38 -2.91 2.06
C VAL A 75 -15.83 -1.45 1.91
N GLN A 76 -16.00 -0.77 3.03
CA GLN A 76 -16.37 0.65 3.11
C GLN A 76 -15.38 1.45 3.97
N ASN A 77 -15.23 2.73 3.65
CA ASN A 77 -14.38 3.68 4.35
C ASN A 77 -15.08 4.21 5.60
N SER A 78 -14.70 3.67 6.76
CA SER A 78 -15.23 4.09 8.06
C SER A 78 -16.74 3.86 8.21
N THR A 79 -17.24 4.10 9.41
CA THR A 79 -18.69 4.14 9.68
C THR A 79 -18.99 4.96 10.93
N VAL A 80 -20.21 5.47 11.02
CA VAL A 80 -20.81 5.93 12.27
C VAL A 80 -21.93 4.95 12.64
N VAL A 81 -22.06 4.63 13.92
CA VAL A 81 -23.13 3.76 14.45
C VAL A 81 -23.76 4.37 15.69
N ASP A 82 -25.09 4.32 15.77
CA ASP A 82 -25.83 4.72 16.96
C ASP A 82 -26.12 3.50 17.83
N ILE A 83 -25.83 3.60 19.12
CA ILE A 83 -25.95 2.49 20.08
C ILE A 83 -26.77 2.99 21.28
N LYS A 84 -27.87 2.31 21.59
CA LYS A 84 -28.68 2.65 22.77
C LYS A 84 -28.10 2.05 24.03
N ALA A 85 -28.44 2.64 25.17
CA ALA A 85 -28.07 2.14 26.48
C ALA A 85 -28.47 0.66 26.66
N GLY A 86 -27.47 -0.18 27.00
CA GLY A 86 -27.62 -1.62 27.17
C GLY A 86 -27.52 -2.44 25.88
N GLU A 87 -27.33 -1.80 24.72
CA GLU A 87 -27.11 -2.47 23.43
C GLU A 87 -25.62 -2.55 23.07
N SER A 88 -25.32 -3.38 22.07
CA SER A 88 -23.98 -3.51 21.51
C SER A 88 -24.05 -3.72 20.01
N VAL A 89 -23.07 -3.19 19.29
CA VAL A 89 -22.89 -3.44 17.86
C VAL A 89 -21.60 -4.20 17.62
N GLN A 90 -21.62 -5.15 16.69
CA GLN A 90 -20.45 -5.85 16.22
C GLN A 90 -20.12 -5.41 14.79
N LEU A 91 -18.86 -5.06 14.55
CA LEU A 91 -18.35 -4.62 13.26
C LEU A 91 -17.15 -5.49 12.88
N THR A 92 -16.95 -5.73 11.58
CA THR A 92 -15.75 -6.39 11.08
C THR A 92 -14.81 -5.33 10.52
N VAL A 93 -13.68 -5.09 11.19
CA VAL A 93 -12.77 -3.98 10.94
C VAL A 93 -11.42 -4.50 10.48
N LEU A 94 -10.87 -3.92 9.42
CA LEU A 94 -9.46 -4.11 9.05
C LEU A 94 -8.60 -3.19 9.91
N SER A 95 -7.88 -3.78 10.85
CA SER A 95 -6.98 -3.03 11.73
C SER A 95 -5.69 -2.70 10.97
N PRO A 96 -5.15 -1.47 11.11
CA PRO A 96 -3.98 -1.10 10.35
C PRO A 96 -2.76 -2.00 10.64
N PRO A 97 -1.98 -2.39 9.61
CA PRO A 97 -0.97 -3.45 9.69
C PRO A 97 0.35 -3.02 10.33
N ARG A 98 0.63 -1.72 10.38
CA ARG A 98 1.96 -1.19 10.71
C ARG A 98 1.94 -0.07 11.77
N THR A 99 0.88 -0.05 12.58
CA THR A 99 0.74 0.84 13.75
C THR A 99 0.35 0.06 15.00
N ASP A 100 0.61 0.63 16.17
CA ASP A 100 0.36 0.04 17.49
C ASP A 100 -0.89 0.60 18.20
N THR A 101 -1.54 1.59 17.58
CA THR A 101 -2.59 2.39 18.20
C THR A 101 -3.81 2.48 17.30
N ALA A 102 -4.97 2.07 17.82
CA ALA A 102 -6.27 2.36 17.24
C ALA A 102 -7.06 3.34 18.11
N VAL A 103 -8.02 4.04 17.50
CA VAL A 103 -8.95 4.93 18.17
C VAL A 103 -10.38 4.68 17.71
N VAL A 104 -11.33 4.73 18.65
CA VAL A 104 -12.77 4.81 18.37
C VAL A 104 -13.29 6.10 19.00
N LEU A 105 -13.93 6.95 18.21
CA LEU A 105 -14.43 8.23 18.71
C LEU A 105 -15.88 8.08 19.14
N ILE A 106 -16.21 8.62 20.30
CA ILE A 106 -17.53 8.53 20.94
C ILE A 106 -18.09 9.92 21.12
N GLY A 107 -19.38 10.06 20.83
CA GLY A 107 -20.11 11.30 20.97
C GLY A 107 -21.56 11.06 21.37
N GLU A 108 -22.29 12.15 21.57
CA GLU A 108 -23.72 12.14 21.87
C GLU A 108 -24.51 11.38 20.80
N TYR A 109 -25.58 10.70 21.22
CA TYR A 109 -26.44 9.92 20.33
C TYR A 109 -26.99 10.77 19.18
N GLY A 110 -26.86 10.26 17.94
CA GLY A 110 -27.27 10.95 16.72
C GLY A 110 -26.28 12.03 16.27
N ARG A 111 -25.00 11.97 16.70
CA ARG A 111 -23.98 12.93 16.25
C ARG A 111 -23.68 12.79 14.76
N GLU A 112 -23.73 13.92 14.06
CA GLU A 112 -23.57 14.00 12.60
C GLU A 112 -22.13 14.35 12.18
N ASP A 113 -21.46 15.27 12.87
CA ASP A 113 -20.15 15.81 12.48
C ASP A 113 -19.04 15.30 13.43
N TRP A 114 -17.89 14.89 12.89
CA TRP A 114 -16.79 14.27 13.65
C TRP A 114 -15.41 14.84 13.28
N PRO A 115 -14.49 14.97 14.26
CA PRO A 115 -13.13 15.39 13.98
C PRO A 115 -12.31 14.22 13.45
N ILE A 116 -11.40 14.52 12.53
CA ILE A 116 -10.45 13.55 11.97
C ILE A 116 -9.03 14.13 11.93
N ARG A 117 -8.04 13.25 11.82
CA ARG A 117 -6.62 13.58 11.65
C ARG A 117 -6.35 14.32 10.34
N ASP A 118 -5.24 15.05 10.30
CA ASP A 118 -4.72 15.63 9.06
C ASP A 118 -4.15 14.53 8.13
N LEU A 119 -3.97 14.84 6.84
CA LEU A 119 -3.50 13.89 5.81
C LEU A 119 -2.13 13.28 6.13
N THR A 120 -1.25 14.05 6.77
CA THR A 120 0.13 13.69 7.09
C THR A 120 0.33 13.33 8.56
N GLU A 121 -0.75 12.93 9.23
CA GLU A 121 -0.77 12.59 10.65
C GLU A 121 -1.50 11.26 10.84
N SER A 122 -0.99 10.41 11.72
CA SER A 122 -1.58 9.14 12.16
C SER A 122 -2.57 9.34 13.30
N TRP A 123 -3.44 8.37 13.53
CA TRP A 123 -4.30 8.39 14.71
C TRP A 123 -3.51 8.34 16.03
N LYS A 124 -2.29 7.78 16.02
CA LYS A 124 -1.38 7.75 17.17
C LYS A 124 -0.93 9.16 17.55
N VAL A 125 -0.45 9.93 16.58
CA VAL A 125 0.00 11.32 16.81
C VAL A 125 -1.19 12.23 17.11
N TRP A 126 -2.29 12.08 16.36
CA TRP A 126 -3.53 12.82 16.60
C TRP A 126 -4.02 12.67 18.04
N TYR A 127 -4.04 11.44 18.55
CA TYR A 127 -4.41 11.16 19.95
C TYR A 127 -3.39 11.74 20.92
N ALA A 128 -2.09 11.60 20.66
CA ALA A 128 -1.02 12.06 21.54
C ALA A 128 -0.95 13.59 21.68
N ARG A 129 -1.44 14.36 20.70
CA ARG A 129 -1.55 15.83 20.77
C ARG A 129 -2.89 16.34 21.29
N ASP A 130 -3.66 15.46 21.95
CA ASP A 130 -5.01 15.73 22.46
C ASP A 130 -5.98 16.21 21.35
N GLY A 131 -5.87 15.62 20.15
CA GLY A 131 -6.70 15.98 18.99
C GLY A 131 -8.19 15.95 19.29
N PHE A 132 -8.64 15.05 20.14
CA PHE A 132 -10.05 14.91 20.54
C PHE A 132 -10.61 16.09 21.34
N GLU A 133 -9.78 16.99 21.86
CA GLU A 133 -10.20 18.22 22.58
C GLU A 133 -10.13 19.48 21.71
N ARG A 134 -9.61 19.38 20.48
CA ARG A 134 -9.28 20.54 19.63
C ARG A 134 -10.34 20.88 18.60
N ASP A 135 -10.43 22.17 18.27
CA ASP A 135 -11.36 22.73 17.29
C ASP A 135 -10.76 22.94 15.90
N ASP A 136 -9.45 22.75 15.73
CA ASP A 136 -8.71 22.98 14.49
C ASP A 136 -8.52 21.72 13.62
N ASN A 137 -9.10 20.58 14.02
CA ASN A 137 -9.06 19.35 13.23
C ASN A 137 -9.90 19.45 11.95
N GLN A 138 -9.53 18.64 10.95
CA GLN A 138 -10.40 18.36 9.80
C GLN A 138 -11.70 17.66 10.27
N GLY A 139 -12.71 17.68 9.40
CA GLY A 139 -14.04 17.17 9.73
C GLY A 139 -14.58 16.18 8.71
N ILE A 140 -15.44 15.29 9.18
CA ILE A 140 -16.35 14.50 8.34
C ILE A 140 -17.79 14.67 8.82
N SER A 141 -18.73 14.45 7.91
CA SER A 141 -20.15 14.36 8.22
C SER A 141 -20.68 12.96 7.86
N ARG A 142 -21.51 12.42 8.75
CA ARG A 142 -22.27 11.19 8.55
C ARG A 142 -23.24 11.36 7.37
N VAL A 143 -23.37 10.30 6.57
CA VAL A 143 -24.40 10.20 5.52
C VAL A 143 -25.03 8.81 5.53
N SER A 144 -26.34 8.77 5.36
CA SER A 144 -27.06 7.50 5.23
C SER A 144 -26.57 6.74 3.99
N SER A 145 -26.24 5.46 4.15
CA SER A 145 -25.94 4.56 3.04
C SER A 145 -27.13 3.67 2.68
N ASN A 146 -26.97 2.78 1.70
CA ASN A 146 -27.97 1.78 1.33
C ASN A 146 -27.98 0.55 2.26
N THR A 147 -27.16 0.54 3.31
CA THR A 147 -27.05 -0.55 4.30
C THR A 147 -27.34 -0.01 5.71
N SER A 148 -27.36 -0.88 6.73
CA SER A 148 -27.47 -0.42 8.12
C SER A 148 -26.26 0.37 8.64
N LEU A 149 -25.12 0.30 7.95
CA LEU A 149 -23.93 1.08 8.29
C LEU A 149 -23.94 2.41 7.55
N ASP A 150 -23.73 3.51 8.25
CA ASP A 150 -23.61 4.82 7.60
C ASP A 150 -22.25 4.99 6.94
N ALA A 151 -22.22 5.78 5.88
CA ALA A 151 -20.98 6.23 5.26
C ALA A 151 -20.60 7.62 5.81
N VAL A 152 -19.41 8.08 5.44
CA VAL A 152 -18.88 9.39 5.84
C VAL A 152 -18.39 10.16 4.63
N LEU A 153 -18.52 11.49 4.67
CA LEU A 153 -17.98 12.40 3.65
C LEU A 153 -17.13 13.50 4.29
N PRO A 154 -16.10 14.00 3.60
CA PRO A 154 -15.34 15.16 4.05
C PRO A 154 -16.24 16.37 4.32
N SER A 155 -15.94 17.10 5.40
CA SER A 155 -16.74 18.24 5.85
C SER A 155 -15.85 19.34 6.43
N THR A 156 -16.29 20.58 6.27
CA THR A 156 -15.65 21.72 6.96
C THR A 156 -16.09 21.83 8.43
N LYS A 157 -17.00 20.97 8.87
CA LYS A 157 -17.43 20.86 10.26
C LYS A 157 -16.81 19.61 10.88
N ASN A 158 -16.13 19.78 12.00
CA ASN A 158 -15.56 18.67 12.78
C ASN A 158 -16.43 18.29 14.00
N GLY A 159 -17.51 19.02 14.27
CA GLY A 159 -18.40 18.77 15.41
C GLY A 159 -17.79 19.07 16.79
N GLY A 160 -16.53 19.49 16.87
CA GLY A 160 -15.82 19.79 18.13
C GLY A 160 -15.43 18.56 18.93
N GLU A 161 -15.27 18.74 20.24
CA GLU A 161 -14.75 17.74 21.18
C GLU A 161 -15.49 16.38 21.12
N VAL A 162 -14.72 15.31 21.28
CA VAL A 162 -15.19 13.91 21.33
C VAL A 162 -14.45 13.15 22.43
N ILE A 163 -15.01 12.02 22.87
CA ILE A 163 -14.28 11.06 23.69
C ILE A 163 -13.52 10.12 22.76
N ALA A 164 -12.21 9.99 22.91
CA ALA A 164 -11.40 9.07 22.12
C ALA A 164 -10.99 7.83 22.94
N ILE A 165 -11.49 6.66 22.54
CA ILE A 165 -11.12 5.38 23.14
C ILE A 165 -9.86 4.86 22.45
N ARG A 166 -8.73 4.87 23.15
CA ARG A 166 -7.47 4.33 22.64
C ARG A 166 -7.38 2.82 22.86
N LEU A 167 -6.99 2.10 21.81
CA LEU A 167 -6.87 0.65 21.76
C LEU A 167 -5.47 0.27 21.28
N GLY A 168 -4.98 -0.90 21.67
CA GLY A 168 -3.71 -1.44 21.17
C GLY A 168 -3.91 -2.16 19.84
N ILE A 169 -2.88 -2.19 18.99
CA ILE A 169 -2.78 -3.10 17.86
C ILE A 169 -1.50 -3.91 18.02
N ASP A 170 -1.59 -5.21 17.74
CA ASP A 170 -0.46 -6.14 17.69
C ASP A 170 -0.60 -6.99 16.42
N ARG A 171 0.39 -6.95 15.53
CA ARG A 171 0.42 -7.81 14.34
C ARG A 171 1.24 -9.05 14.70
N PRO A 172 0.62 -10.24 14.79
CA PRO A 172 1.34 -11.46 15.08
C PRO A 172 2.29 -11.81 13.92
N PHE A 173 3.23 -12.70 14.18
CA PHE A 173 4.08 -13.27 13.14
C PHE A 173 4.20 -14.78 13.25
N ALA A 174 4.50 -15.43 12.11
CA ALA A 174 4.59 -16.86 12.03
C ALA A 174 5.81 -17.37 12.81
N ALA A 175 5.61 -18.31 13.73
CA ALA A 175 6.66 -18.89 14.56
C ALA A 175 7.77 -19.63 13.77
N ALA A 176 7.56 -19.84 12.47
CA ALA A 176 8.54 -20.44 11.57
C ALA A 176 9.68 -19.49 11.18
N PHE A 177 9.52 -18.17 11.36
CA PHE A 177 10.50 -17.16 10.98
C PHE A 177 10.95 -16.35 12.18
N SER A 178 12.25 -16.16 12.31
CA SER A 178 12.83 -15.19 13.24
C SER A 178 12.68 -13.76 12.71
N GLU A 179 12.89 -12.75 13.57
CA GLU A 179 12.87 -11.34 13.15
C GLU A 179 13.92 -11.04 12.07
N ALA A 180 15.09 -11.67 12.15
CA ALA A 180 16.15 -11.54 11.14
C ALA A 180 15.74 -12.12 9.78
N GLU A 181 14.90 -13.15 9.77
CA GLU A 181 14.35 -13.75 8.54
C GLU A 181 13.10 -13.01 8.00
N GLY A 182 12.81 -11.82 8.54
CA GLY A 182 11.63 -11.02 8.16
C GLY A 182 10.35 -11.43 8.89
N GLY A 183 10.45 -12.13 10.02
CA GLY A 183 9.29 -12.61 10.78
C GLY A 183 8.26 -11.52 11.08
N ARG A 184 8.68 -10.30 11.45
CA ARG A 184 7.78 -9.17 11.79
C ARG A 184 6.70 -8.87 10.74
N HIS A 185 6.91 -9.26 9.49
CA HIS A 185 6.00 -9.03 8.37
C HIS A 185 5.65 -10.34 7.65
N SER A 186 5.22 -11.35 8.41
CA SER A 186 4.92 -12.71 7.90
C SER A 186 3.48 -13.18 8.09
N MET A 187 2.58 -12.30 8.52
CA MET A 187 1.14 -12.58 8.70
C MET A 187 0.31 -11.37 8.35
N GLY A 188 -1.01 -11.54 8.23
CA GLY A 188 -1.97 -10.51 7.81
C GLY A 188 -2.65 -10.94 6.51
N LEU A 189 -3.55 -10.09 6.01
CA LEU A 189 -4.21 -10.31 4.72
C LEU A 189 -3.22 -10.38 3.56
N VAL A 190 -2.20 -9.52 3.61
CA VAL A 190 -1.00 -9.57 2.77
C VAL A 190 0.23 -9.40 3.67
N ASP A 191 1.38 -9.89 3.24
CA ASP A 191 2.62 -9.76 4.00
C ASP A 191 3.88 -9.84 3.13
N GLY A 192 4.93 -9.13 3.53
CA GLY A 192 6.19 -9.07 2.78
C GLY A 192 6.95 -10.40 2.71
N ARG A 193 6.73 -11.32 3.65
CA ARG A 193 7.37 -12.65 3.63
C ARG A 193 6.79 -13.51 2.52
N THR A 194 5.49 -13.45 2.29
CA THR A 194 4.81 -14.10 1.16
C THR A 194 5.32 -13.55 -0.17
N VAL A 195 5.51 -12.23 -0.29
CA VAL A 195 6.14 -11.62 -1.48
C VAL A 195 7.55 -12.18 -1.70
N LEU A 196 8.39 -12.21 -0.65
CA LEU A 196 9.74 -12.79 -0.76
C LEU A 196 9.72 -14.28 -1.11
N ASN A 197 8.71 -15.05 -0.68
CA ASN A 197 8.58 -16.45 -1.07
C ASN A 197 8.30 -16.58 -2.57
N TYR A 198 7.42 -15.76 -3.15
CA TYR A 198 7.19 -15.72 -4.60
C TYR A 198 8.46 -15.31 -5.36
N ILE A 199 9.21 -14.32 -4.85
CA ILE A 199 10.50 -13.92 -5.43
C ILE A 199 11.44 -15.14 -5.46
N ASN A 200 11.58 -15.85 -4.34
CA ASN A 200 12.47 -17.01 -4.23
C ASN A 200 12.04 -18.17 -5.15
N VAL A 201 10.74 -18.43 -5.32
CA VAL A 201 10.24 -19.46 -6.23
C VAL A 201 10.59 -19.12 -7.67
N MET A 202 10.32 -17.89 -8.11
CA MET A 202 10.63 -17.49 -9.48
C MET A 202 12.14 -17.37 -9.75
N SER A 203 12.92 -17.05 -8.71
CA SER A 203 14.36 -16.80 -8.80
C SER A 203 15.23 -18.01 -8.45
N ASP A 204 14.68 -19.22 -8.30
CA ASP A 204 15.46 -20.38 -7.86
C ASP A 204 16.43 -20.86 -8.96
N GLU A 205 17.70 -20.50 -8.82
CA GLU A 205 18.79 -20.87 -9.73
C GLU A 205 19.29 -22.31 -9.58
N THR A 206 18.67 -23.13 -8.71
CA THR A 206 19.05 -24.54 -8.54
C THR A 206 18.96 -25.27 -9.88
N PRO A 207 20.04 -25.94 -10.35
CA PRO A 207 20.00 -26.58 -11.66
C PRO A 207 18.98 -27.74 -11.74
N ASP A 208 18.10 -27.69 -12.73
CA ASP A 208 17.22 -28.80 -13.12
C ASP A 208 17.54 -29.29 -14.55
N PRO A 209 18.24 -30.44 -14.70
CA PRO A 209 18.51 -31.02 -16.01
C PRO A 209 17.27 -31.49 -16.79
N LEU A 210 16.11 -31.54 -16.15
CA LEU A 210 14.84 -31.92 -16.78
C LEU A 210 14.05 -30.71 -17.29
N ASP A 211 14.45 -29.49 -16.91
CA ASP A 211 13.91 -28.26 -17.46
C ASP A 211 14.69 -27.89 -18.75
N PRO A 212 14.07 -27.99 -19.93
CA PRO A 212 14.72 -27.62 -21.19
C PRO A 212 14.63 -26.12 -21.51
N ALA A 213 13.89 -25.33 -20.73
CA ALA A 213 13.61 -23.93 -20.98
C ALA A 213 14.77 -23.06 -20.49
N ASP A 214 15.17 -23.18 -19.22
CA ASP A 214 16.26 -22.41 -18.60
C ASP A 214 17.26 -23.28 -17.81
N GLY A 215 16.93 -24.56 -17.58
CA GLY A 215 17.74 -25.50 -16.82
C GLY A 215 17.77 -25.23 -15.31
N ALA A 216 16.77 -24.53 -14.76
CA ALA A 216 16.64 -24.19 -13.35
C ALA A 216 15.33 -24.74 -12.75
N VAL A 217 15.21 -24.70 -11.42
CA VAL A 217 13.97 -25.06 -10.70
C VAL A 217 12.96 -23.91 -10.74
N GLY A 218 13.45 -22.66 -10.77
CA GLY A 218 12.65 -21.45 -10.88
C GLY A 218 12.18 -21.16 -12.30
N TYR A 219 11.82 -19.90 -12.55
CA TYR A 219 11.33 -19.42 -13.85
C TYR A 219 12.21 -18.25 -14.32
N LEU A 220 13.43 -18.59 -14.72
CA LEU A 220 14.47 -17.65 -15.11
C LEU A 220 14.32 -17.24 -16.59
N ASP A 221 15.23 -16.37 -17.04
CA ASP A 221 15.43 -16.01 -18.44
C ASP A 221 14.12 -15.58 -19.14
N ARG A 222 13.23 -14.85 -18.45
CA ARG A 222 11.93 -14.37 -18.96
C ARG A 222 12.07 -13.22 -19.96
N TRP A 223 12.95 -13.38 -20.95
CA TRP A 223 13.23 -12.39 -21.97
C TRP A 223 12.17 -12.39 -23.07
N ALA A 224 11.43 -11.29 -23.20
CA ALA A 224 10.42 -11.14 -24.23
C ALA A 224 11.03 -11.06 -25.65
N GLY A 225 10.34 -11.66 -26.63
CA GLY A 225 10.55 -11.38 -28.05
C GLY A 225 11.61 -12.13 -28.84
N GLN A 226 11.93 -13.35 -28.42
CA GLN A 226 12.94 -14.18 -29.12
C GLN A 226 12.51 -15.63 -29.37
N GLY A 227 11.22 -15.98 -29.28
CA GLY A 227 10.81 -17.39 -29.33
C GLY A 227 11.32 -18.18 -28.13
N ASN A 228 11.35 -17.51 -26.96
CA ASN A 228 12.04 -17.97 -25.78
C ASN A 228 11.15 -18.91 -24.96
N ALA A 229 11.59 -20.17 -24.80
CA ALA A 229 10.83 -21.17 -24.06
C ALA A 229 10.70 -20.84 -22.56
N ALA A 230 11.71 -20.22 -21.94
CA ALA A 230 11.69 -19.86 -20.53
C ALA A 230 10.70 -18.73 -20.24
N TYR A 231 10.60 -17.77 -21.17
CA TYR A 231 9.58 -16.73 -21.14
C TYR A 231 8.15 -17.32 -21.16
N GLU A 232 7.89 -18.29 -22.04
CA GLU A 232 6.59 -18.97 -22.10
C GLU A 232 6.32 -19.82 -20.86
N ASP A 233 7.33 -20.51 -20.33
CA ASP A 233 7.16 -21.33 -19.13
C ASP A 233 6.85 -20.49 -17.89
N GLY A 234 7.59 -19.39 -17.69
CA GLY A 234 7.28 -18.40 -16.67
C GLY A 234 5.88 -17.80 -16.83
N ALA A 235 5.45 -17.51 -18.06
CA ALA A 235 4.07 -17.08 -18.32
C ALA A 235 3.04 -18.14 -17.92
N GLN A 236 3.28 -19.42 -18.23
CA GLN A 236 2.37 -20.51 -17.84
C GLN A 236 2.29 -20.73 -16.33
N TYR A 237 3.38 -20.51 -15.59
CA TYR A 237 3.35 -20.51 -14.13
C TYR A 237 2.42 -19.41 -13.61
N LEU A 238 2.63 -18.17 -14.05
CA LEU A 238 1.85 -17.00 -13.60
C LEU A 238 0.35 -17.14 -13.91
N ILE A 239 0.00 -17.68 -15.09
CA ILE A 239 -1.40 -18.02 -15.43
C ILE A 239 -1.98 -19.01 -14.43
N LYS A 240 -1.27 -20.11 -14.14
CA LYS A 240 -1.76 -21.14 -13.22
C LYS A 240 -1.95 -20.63 -11.80
N GLU A 241 -1.05 -19.79 -11.32
CA GLU A 241 -1.18 -19.15 -10.00
C GLU A 241 -2.45 -18.27 -9.98
N MET A 242 -2.62 -17.35 -10.94
CA MET A 242 -3.80 -16.47 -11.01
C MET A 242 -5.12 -17.24 -11.18
N GLU A 243 -5.15 -18.28 -12.03
CA GLU A 243 -6.30 -19.18 -12.14
C GLU A 243 -6.56 -19.93 -10.83
N GLY A 244 -5.50 -20.33 -10.13
CA GLY A 244 -5.54 -20.99 -8.82
C GLY A 244 -6.15 -20.11 -7.72
N PHE A 245 -5.94 -18.79 -7.79
CA PHE A 245 -6.59 -17.81 -6.91
C PHE A 245 -8.09 -17.66 -7.20
N GLY A 246 -8.57 -18.18 -8.34
CA GLY A 246 -9.96 -18.08 -8.77
C GLY A 246 -10.27 -16.86 -9.64
N LEU A 247 -9.25 -16.24 -10.23
CA LEU A 247 -9.41 -15.15 -11.19
C LEU A 247 -9.74 -15.67 -12.58
N GLU A 248 -10.48 -14.90 -13.36
CA GLU A 248 -10.66 -15.14 -14.79
C GLU A 248 -9.43 -14.61 -15.54
N VAL A 249 -8.53 -15.50 -15.94
CA VAL A 249 -7.29 -15.10 -16.62
C VAL A 249 -7.52 -14.94 -18.11
N ILE A 250 -7.31 -13.72 -18.60
CA ILE A 250 -7.35 -13.38 -20.02
C ILE A 250 -5.93 -13.06 -20.48
N ASN A 251 -5.49 -13.80 -21.48
CA ASN A 251 -4.16 -13.71 -22.05
C ASN A 251 -4.20 -12.97 -23.38
N GLN A 252 -3.42 -11.91 -23.52
CA GLN A 252 -3.30 -11.19 -24.79
C GLN A 252 -1.95 -11.47 -25.43
N ARG A 253 -1.98 -12.26 -26.51
CA ARG A 253 -0.79 -12.57 -27.32
C ARG A 253 -0.77 -11.69 -28.55
N PHE A 254 0.31 -10.94 -28.73
CA PHE A 254 0.42 -9.96 -29.81
C PHE A 254 1.84 -9.93 -30.39
N VAL A 255 1.94 -9.33 -31.58
CA VAL A 255 3.20 -9.09 -32.30
C VAL A 255 3.40 -7.58 -32.36
N TYR A 256 4.57 -7.11 -31.99
CA TYR A 256 4.93 -5.70 -32.12
C TYR A 256 5.91 -5.53 -33.27
N ASP A 257 5.49 -4.85 -34.33
CA ASP A 257 6.32 -4.52 -35.48
C ASP A 257 6.34 -2.99 -35.66
N SER A 258 7.41 -2.33 -35.19
CA SER A 258 7.57 -0.90 -35.39
C SER A 258 8.30 -0.60 -36.70
N VAL A 259 7.55 -0.08 -37.68
CA VAL A 259 8.12 0.38 -38.96
C VAL A 259 8.98 1.65 -38.77
N ASN A 260 8.74 2.41 -37.70
CA ASN A 260 9.43 3.68 -37.42
C ASN A 260 10.80 3.46 -36.74
N THR A 261 10.87 2.53 -35.78
CA THR A 261 12.13 2.21 -35.09
C THR A 261 12.83 0.99 -35.70
N GLY A 262 12.15 0.24 -36.57
CA GLY A 262 12.61 -1.04 -37.11
C GLY A 262 12.64 -2.16 -36.06
N GLN A 263 12.13 -1.92 -34.86
CA GLN A 263 12.08 -2.93 -33.79
C GLN A 263 10.96 -3.93 -34.10
N GLN A 264 11.30 -5.21 -33.99
CA GLN A 264 10.35 -6.31 -34.08
C GLN A 264 10.39 -7.09 -32.77
N ASN A 265 9.21 -7.35 -32.23
CA ASN A 265 8.97 -8.31 -31.16
C ASN A 265 7.99 -9.36 -31.70
N PRO A 266 8.50 -10.50 -32.21
CA PRO A 266 7.66 -11.51 -32.82
C PRO A 266 6.72 -12.21 -31.84
N GLU A 267 6.90 -12.03 -30.52
CA GLU A 267 6.12 -12.72 -29.48
C GLU A 267 6.12 -11.92 -28.17
N ALA A 268 4.98 -11.30 -27.87
CA ALA A 268 4.69 -10.67 -26.59
C ALA A 268 3.36 -11.16 -26.03
N TYR A 269 3.24 -11.17 -24.70
CA TYR A 269 2.19 -11.91 -24.01
C TYR A 269 1.82 -11.28 -22.67
N ASN A 270 0.70 -10.57 -22.60
CA ASN A 270 0.19 -10.05 -21.33
C ASN A 270 -0.66 -11.12 -20.61
N ILE A 271 -0.57 -11.14 -19.28
CA ILE A 271 -1.33 -12.03 -18.39
C ILE A 271 -2.15 -11.17 -17.46
N CYS A 272 -3.47 -11.17 -17.62
CA CYS A 272 -4.35 -10.36 -16.78
C CYS A 272 -5.41 -11.24 -16.11
N GLY A 273 -5.39 -11.30 -14.79
CA GLY A 273 -6.42 -11.94 -13.96
C GLY A 273 -7.53 -10.95 -13.62
N TYR A 274 -8.77 -11.28 -13.99
CA TYR A 274 -9.94 -10.45 -13.78
C TYR A 274 -10.80 -10.98 -12.64
N ARG A 275 -11.29 -10.06 -11.82
CA ARG A 275 -12.42 -10.29 -10.91
C ARG A 275 -13.45 -9.20 -11.12
N PHE A 276 -14.52 -9.56 -11.83
CA PHE A 276 -15.56 -8.61 -12.23
C PHE A 276 -16.32 -8.04 -11.03
N GLY A 277 -16.48 -6.71 -11.03
CA GLY A 277 -17.22 -6.00 -10.00
C GLY A 277 -18.72 -6.30 -10.06
N GLU A 278 -19.38 -6.26 -8.90
CA GLU A 278 -20.80 -6.59 -8.79
C GLU A 278 -21.73 -5.40 -9.10
N VAL A 279 -21.21 -4.17 -9.08
CA VAL A 279 -21.99 -2.94 -9.30
C VAL A 279 -21.65 -2.30 -10.64
N ASN A 280 -20.36 -2.12 -10.93
CA ASN A 280 -19.84 -1.48 -12.14
C ASN A 280 -18.78 -2.39 -12.79
N PRO A 281 -19.19 -3.48 -13.47
CA PRO A 281 -18.23 -4.40 -14.10
C PRO A 281 -17.37 -3.74 -15.20
N ASP A 282 -17.85 -2.65 -15.78
CA ASP A 282 -17.13 -1.88 -16.81
C ASP A 282 -16.20 -0.80 -16.23
N LYS A 283 -16.10 -0.67 -14.90
CA LYS A 283 -15.10 0.19 -14.25
C LYS A 283 -13.96 -0.67 -13.75
N TRP A 284 -12.76 -0.47 -14.29
CA TRP A 284 -11.61 -1.33 -14.05
C TRP A 284 -10.56 -0.59 -13.20
N MET A 285 -10.22 -1.19 -12.07
CA MET A 285 -9.09 -0.80 -11.23
C MET A 285 -7.94 -1.74 -11.52
N VAL A 286 -6.84 -1.21 -12.05
CA VAL A 286 -5.74 -2.03 -12.55
C VAL A 286 -4.57 -1.99 -11.58
N PHE A 287 -4.00 -3.15 -11.29
CA PHE A 287 -2.79 -3.34 -10.50
C PHE A 287 -1.84 -4.16 -11.33
N GLY A 288 -0.62 -3.68 -11.54
CA GLY A 288 0.28 -4.36 -12.45
C GLY A 288 1.75 -4.11 -12.23
N ALA A 289 2.51 -4.98 -12.87
CA ALA A 289 3.96 -5.02 -12.95
C ALA A 289 4.30 -5.66 -14.30
N HIS A 290 5.51 -5.51 -14.80
CA HIS A 290 5.95 -6.37 -15.90
C HIS A 290 6.58 -7.65 -15.35
N PHE A 291 6.48 -8.74 -16.10
CA PHE A 291 7.10 -10.01 -15.71
C PHE A 291 8.28 -10.42 -16.60
N ASP A 292 8.45 -9.74 -17.74
CA ASP A 292 9.68 -9.88 -18.51
C ASP A 292 10.85 -9.18 -17.81
N ILE A 293 12.06 -9.64 -18.13
CA ILE A 293 13.29 -9.13 -17.54
C ILE A 293 14.28 -8.74 -18.64
N ALA A 294 15.23 -7.85 -18.33
CA ALA A 294 16.22 -7.35 -19.26
C ALA A 294 17.01 -8.48 -19.97
N PRO A 295 16.98 -8.57 -21.32
CA PRO A 295 17.69 -9.60 -22.08
C PRO A 295 19.19 -9.31 -22.21
N PRO A 296 20.06 -10.34 -22.27
CA PRO A 296 21.50 -10.13 -22.43
C PRO A 296 21.86 -9.55 -23.80
N VAL A 297 22.65 -8.48 -23.79
CA VAL A 297 23.25 -7.88 -24.99
C VAL A 297 24.68 -8.43 -25.10
N ASN A 298 24.90 -9.40 -26.00
CA ASN A 298 26.20 -10.04 -26.36
C ASN A 298 26.50 -11.44 -25.79
N GLY A 299 25.53 -12.15 -25.21
CA GLY A 299 25.65 -13.61 -24.93
C GLY A 299 26.72 -14.02 -23.90
N GLY A 300 27.21 -13.06 -23.10
CA GLY A 300 28.08 -13.31 -21.96
C GLY A 300 27.38 -12.91 -20.67
N MET A 301 27.05 -13.89 -19.82
CA MET A 301 26.53 -13.66 -18.47
C MET A 301 27.71 -13.63 -17.49
N ILE A 302 28.40 -12.49 -17.42
CA ILE A 302 29.51 -12.29 -16.47
C ILE A 302 29.03 -11.32 -15.40
N SER A 303 29.07 -11.73 -14.13
CA SER A 303 28.74 -10.84 -13.01
C SER A 303 29.61 -9.57 -13.09
N PRO A 304 29.01 -8.37 -12.97
CA PRO A 304 29.77 -7.11 -13.03
C PRO A 304 30.80 -7.02 -11.90
N HIS A 305 30.56 -7.71 -10.78
CA HIS A 305 31.48 -7.79 -9.64
C HIS A 305 32.82 -8.46 -9.98
N LEU A 306 32.87 -9.31 -11.02
CA LEU A 306 34.09 -9.98 -11.44
C LEU A 306 35.01 -9.10 -12.28
N ILE A 307 34.43 -8.15 -13.01
CA ILE A 307 35.16 -7.30 -13.97
C ILE A 307 35.20 -5.83 -13.55
N GLY A 308 34.43 -5.45 -12.53
CA GLY A 308 34.32 -4.07 -12.05
C GLY A 308 33.60 -3.14 -13.03
N GLU A 309 32.80 -3.70 -13.95
CA GLU A 309 32.10 -2.98 -15.00
C GLU A 309 30.67 -3.54 -15.13
N ARG A 310 29.68 -2.66 -15.28
CA ARG A 310 28.27 -3.02 -15.52
C ARG A 310 28.14 -3.92 -16.74
N THR A 311 27.34 -4.98 -16.63
CA THR A 311 27.00 -5.94 -17.69
C THR A 311 25.49 -5.99 -17.92
N TYR A 312 25.01 -5.73 -19.13
CA TYR A 312 23.56 -5.67 -19.39
C TYR A 312 22.90 -7.05 -19.56
N GLY A 313 21.74 -7.21 -18.94
CA GLY A 313 20.87 -8.38 -18.98
C GLY A 313 20.95 -9.24 -17.73
N THR A 314 19.87 -9.92 -17.40
CA THR A 314 19.76 -10.73 -16.18
C THR A 314 19.04 -12.05 -16.44
N ARG A 315 19.38 -13.09 -15.68
CA ARG A 315 18.63 -14.36 -15.67
C ARG A 315 17.45 -14.33 -14.70
N VAL A 316 17.57 -13.54 -13.65
CA VAL A 316 16.64 -13.56 -12.51
C VAL A 316 15.73 -12.34 -12.55
N GLY A 317 16.33 -11.14 -12.63
CA GLY A 317 15.59 -9.89 -12.55
C GLY A 317 14.87 -9.76 -11.21
N ALA A 318 15.59 -10.01 -10.11
CA ALA A 318 14.98 -10.10 -8.77
C ALA A 318 14.34 -8.76 -8.39
N TYR A 319 15.06 -7.66 -8.56
CA TYR A 319 14.58 -6.31 -8.38
C TYR A 319 13.65 -5.89 -9.53
N ASP A 320 14.09 -6.14 -10.77
CA ASP A 320 13.43 -5.68 -11.98
C ASP A 320 13.07 -6.86 -12.92
N ASN A 321 11.86 -7.41 -12.86
CA ASN A 321 10.74 -7.01 -11.98
C ASN A 321 10.02 -8.19 -11.33
N THR A 322 10.81 -9.18 -10.89
CA THR A 322 10.30 -10.29 -10.08
C THR A 322 9.66 -9.79 -8.79
N ALA A 323 10.22 -8.75 -8.17
CA ALA A 323 9.66 -8.12 -6.98
C ALA A 323 8.24 -7.57 -7.22
N GLY A 324 8.04 -6.74 -8.25
CA GLY A 324 6.73 -6.19 -8.59
C GLY A 324 5.74 -7.28 -9.00
N THR A 325 6.15 -8.24 -9.82
CA THR A 325 5.34 -9.42 -10.18
C THR A 325 4.88 -10.18 -8.93
N SER A 326 5.77 -10.40 -7.96
CA SER A 326 5.47 -11.10 -6.70
C SER A 326 4.51 -10.33 -5.81
N MET A 327 4.57 -8.99 -5.81
CA MET A 327 3.62 -8.15 -5.10
C MET A 327 2.23 -8.23 -5.75
N VAL A 328 2.15 -8.18 -7.08
CA VAL A 328 0.88 -8.36 -7.81
C VAL A 328 0.26 -9.72 -7.48
N LEU A 329 1.04 -10.81 -7.46
CA LEU A 329 0.53 -12.14 -7.08
C LEU A 329 0.01 -12.16 -5.63
N THR A 330 0.75 -11.59 -4.69
CA THR A 330 0.34 -11.54 -3.27
C THR A 330 -0.97 -10.76 -3.09
N VAL A 331 -1.10 -9.59 -3.73
CA VAL A 331 -2.36 -8.81 -3.68
C VAL A 331 -3.48 -9.55 -4.39
N ALA A 332 -3.21 -10.14 -5.57
CA ALA A 332 -4.19 -10.90 -6.33
C ALA A 332 -4.77 -12.07 -5.53
N GLU A 333 -3.91 -12.86 -4.87
CA GLU A 333 -4.29 -13.98 -3.99
C GLU A 333 -5.21 -13.51 -2.86
N ALA A 334 -4.83 -12.45 -2.15
CA ALA A 334 -5.60 -11.92 -1.04
C ALA A 334 -6.95 -11.34 -1.48
N MET A 335 -6.95 -10.62 -2.60
CA MET A 335 -8.11 -9.87 -3.08
C MET A 335 -9.11 -10.73 -3.87
N ALA A 336 -8.67 -11.86 -4.43
CA ALA A 336 -9.53 -12.78 -5.18
C ALA A 336 -10.71 -13.34 -4.35
N GLY A 337 -10.68 -13.21 -3.02
CA GLY A 337 -11.78 -13.60 -2.12
C GLY A 337 -12.83 -12.51 -1.85
N TYR A 338 -12.59 -11.24 -2.17
CA TYR A 338 -13.45 -10.10 -1.80
C TYR A 338 -14.43 -9.67 -2.89
N SER A 339 -15.70 -9.47 -2.56
CA SER A 339 -16.66 -8.84 -3.47
C SER A 339 -16.35 -7.36 -3.57
N THR A 340 -16.41 -6.81 -4.77
CA THR A 340 -16.05 -5.40 -5.05
C THR A 340 -17.12 -4.74 -5.91
N ARG A 341 -17.21 -3.41 -5.81
CA ARG A 341 -18.14 -2.62 -6.63
C ARG A 341 -17.64 -2.56 -8.07
N ASN A 342 -16.33 -2.34 -8.25
CA ASN A 342 -15.68 -2.22 -9.55
C ASN A 342 -14.85 -3.48 -9.85
N THR A 343 -14.52 -3.68 -11.11
CA THR A 343 -13.70 -4.82 -11.57
C THR A 343 -12.24 -4.64 -11.15
N MET A 344 -11.67 -5.69 -10.58
CA MET A 344 -10.24 -5.78 -10.31
C MET A 344 -9.54 -6.42 -11.50
N VAL A 345 -8.44 -5.81 -11.92
CA VAL A 345 -7.58 -6.37 -12.95
C VAL A 345 -6.15 -6.43 -12.42
N PHE A 346 -5.63 -7.64 -12.27
CA PHE A 346 -4.23 -7.90 -11.92
C PHE A 346 -3.48 -8.27 -13.18
N CYS A 347 -2.63 -7.37 -13.69
CA CYS A 347 -1.96 -7.55 -14.97
C CYS A 347 -0.45 -7.66 -14.83
N LEU A 348 0.12 -8.60 -15.57
CA LEU A 348 1.55 -8.78 -15.74
C LEU A 348 1.90 -8.46 -17.20
N TRP A 349 2.60 -7.35 -17.40
CA TRP A 349 2.92 -6.83 -18.73
C TRP A 349 4.12 -7.52 -19.35
N SER A 350 4.09 -7.60 -20.68
CA SER A 350 5.19 -8.10 -21.50
C SER A 350 5.90 -6.97 -22.23
N GLY A 351 7.23 -7.06 -22.33
CA GLY A 351 8.02 -6.20 -23.19
C GLY A 351 8.13 -4.77 -22.67
N GLU A 352 8.06 -4.56 -21.35
CA GLU A 352 8.34 -3.27 -20.72
C GLU A 352 9.77 -2.84 -21.06
N GLU A 353 10.71 -3.78 -20.89
CA GLU A 353 12.16 -3.64 -21.11
C GLU A 353 12.51 -3.24 -22.56
N GLY A 354 11.59 -3.56 -23.47
CA GLY A 354 11.67 -3.23 -24.89
C GLY A 354 10.97 -1.92 -25.28
N GLY A 355 10.40 -1.19 -24.31
CA GLY A 355 9.63 0.03 -24.46
C GLY A 355 8.12 -0.16 -24.27
N LYS A 356 7.66 -0.67 -23.12
CA LYS A 356 6.25 -0.64 -22.65
C LYS A 356 5.24 -1.29 -23.60
N ARG A 357 5.68 -2.30 -24.36
CA ARG A 357 4.91 -2.85 -25.49
C ARG A 357 3.59 -3.49 -25.05
N GLY A 358 3.59 -4.15 -23.90
CA GLY A 358 2.44 -4.84 -23.34
C GLY A 358 1.39 -3.91 -22.80
N SER A 359 1.78 -2.94 -21.99
CA SER A 359 0.87 -1.92 -21.47
C SER A 359 0.33 -1.02 -22.59
N ASP A 360 1.12 -0.67 -23.61
CA ASP A 360 0.62 0.01 -24.82
C ASP A 360 -0.42 -0.82 -25.55
N TYR A 361 -0.12 -2.08 -25.88
CA TYR A 361 -1.10 -2.96 -26.54
C TYR A 361 -2.39 -3.10 -25.73
N TRP A 362 -2.30 -3.29 -24.41
CA TRP A 362 -3.48 -3.46 -23.57
C TRP A 362 -4.33 -2.19 -23.52
N THR A 363 -3.70 -1.02 -23.38
CA THR A 363 -4.43 0.25 -23.30
C THR A 363 -5.00 0.69 -24.65
N GLU A 364 -4.29 0.48 -25.76
CA GLU A 364 -4.76 0.87 -27.09
C GLU A 364 -5.74 -0.13 -27.69
N GLU A 365 -5.37 -1.40 -27.76
CA GLU A 365 -6.14 -2.42 -28.48
C GLU A 365 -7.18 -3.04 -27.55
N TRP A 366 -6.76 -3.59 -26.41
CA TRP A 366 -7.66 -4.33 -25.53
C TRP A 366 -8.72 -3.43 -24.87
N VAL A 367 -8.34 -2.25 -24.38
CA VAL A 367 -9.29 -1.31 -23.77
C VAL A 367 -10.02 -0.48 -24.81
N LYS A 368 -9.35 0.34 -25.63
CA LYS A 368 -10.07 1.27 -26.51
C LYS A 368 -10.77 0.60 -27.70
N GLU A 369 -10.19 -0.44 -28.28
CA GLU A 369 -10.77 -1.08 -29.46
C GLU A 369 -11.72 -2.23 -29.08
N ASP A 370 -11.25 -3.19 -28.29
CA ASP A 370 -12.01 -4.41 -27.98
C ASP A 370 -13.06 -4.21 -26.87
N ASN A 371 -12.80 -3.30 -25.91
CA ASN A 371 -13.67 -3.03 -24.77
C ASN A 371 -14.00 -1.53 -24.60
N PRO A 372 -14.53 -0.84 -25.63
CA PRO A 372 -14.66 0.62 -25.66
C PRO A 372 -15.60 1.21 -24.60
N ASP A 373 -16.44 0.39 -23.97
CA ASP A 373 -17.35 0.79 -22.91
C ASP A 373 -16.69 0.75 -21.52
N VAL A 374 -15.47 0.22 -21.42
CA VAL A 374 -14.71 0.12 -20.17
C VAL A 374 -14.06 1.47 -19.81
N GLU A 375 -14.22 1.86 -18.55
CA GLU A 375 -13.51 2.97 -17.92
C GLU A 375 -12.42 2.41 -17.01
N VAL A 376 -11.14 2.65 -17.33
CA VAL A 376 -10.04 2.36 -16.41
C VAL A 376 -9.91 3.52 -15.43
N THR A 377 -10.35 3.31 -14.18
CA THR A 377 -10.44 4.39 -13.18
C THR A 377 -9.09 4.80 -12.65
N ASN A 378 -8.21 3.84 -12.43
CA ASN A 378 -6.88 4.04 -11.85
C ASN A 378 -5.95 2.88 -12.21
N TYR A 379 -4.65 3.15 -12.17
CA TYR A 379 -3.61 2.13 -12.29
C TYR A 379 -2.57 2.25 -11.17
N VAL A 380 -2.31 1.14 -10.49
CA VAL A 380 -1.21 1.02 -9.52
C VAL A 380 -0.08 0.20 -10.14
N ASN A 381 1.07 0.84 -10.34
CA ASN A 381 2.28 0.24 -10.94
C ASN A 381 3.27 -0.20 -9.87
N LEU A 382 3.66 -1.47 -9.88
CA LEU A 382 4.63 -2.07 -8.96
C LEU A 382 5.86 -2.44 -9.78
N ASP A 383 6.86 -1.55 -9.76
CA ASP A 383 8.00 -1.64 -10.64
C ASP A 383 9.26 -1.15 -9.93
N MET A 384 10.35 -1.91 -10.01
CA MET A 384 11.62 -1.59 -9.37
C MET A 384 11.44 -1.30 -7.87
N ALA A 385 10.93 -2.28 -7.13
CA ALA A 385 10.49 -2.14 -5.74
C ALA A 385 11.32 -3.01 -4.76
N GLY A 386 11.39 -2.57 -3.50
CA GLY A 386 11.90 -3.38 -2.38
C GLY A 386 13.32 -3.06 -1.89
N VAL A 387 14.13 -2.28 -2.62
CA VAL A 387 15.53 -2.00 -2.24
C VAL A 387 15.81 -0.56 -1.79
N ASN A 388 14.79 0.30 -1.69
CA ASN A 388 14.95 1.72 -1.36
C ASN A 388 14.99 2.01 0.16
N TRP A 389 14.03 1.48 0.91
CA TRP A 389 13.76 1.79 2.32
C TRP A 389 13.12 0.56 2.96
N PRO A 390 13.38 0.21 4.25
CA PRO A 390 14.11 0.97 5.28
C PRO A 390 15.64 0.80 5.28
N GLY A 391 16.17 -0.04 4.38
CA GLY A 391 17.60 -0.30 4.27
C GLY A 391 18.28 0.57 3.20
N GLY A 392 18.21 0.10 1.96
CA GLY A 392 19.10 0.37 0.82
C GLY A 392 19.16 1.78 0.24
N GLY A 393 19.04 2.80 1.07
CA GLY A 393 19.40 4.16 0.75
C GLY A 393 20.91 4.33 0.61
N GLY A 394 21.53 3.68 -0.37
CA GLY A 394 22.91 3.93 -0.79
C GLY A 394 23.77 2.68 -0.90
N ALA A 395 24.52 2.58 -2.00
CA ALA A 395 25.44 1.48 -2.24
C ALA A 395 26.50 1.38 -1.14
N PRO A 396 26.81 0.18 -0.61
CA PRO A 396 28.14 -0.04 -0.05
C PRO A 396 29.13 0.18 -1.20
N CYS A 397 29.92 1.25 -1.15
CA CYS A 397 30.98 1.38 -2.14
C CYS A 397 32.06 0.33 -1.86
N GLY A 398 32.54 -0.27 -2.96
CA GLY A 398 33.56 -1.30 -2.99
C GLY A 398 33.21 -2.67 -2.39
N GLY A 399 33.90 -3.69 -2.89
CA GLY A 399 33.54 -5.09 -2.70
C GLY A 399 32.74 -5.62 -3.89
N ASN A 400 31.74 -6.47 -3.64
CA ASN A 400 30.83 -7.01 -4.66
C ASN A 400 29.58 -6.11 -4.83
N HIS A 401 29.61 -4.79 -4.62
CA HIS A 401 28.39 -3.94 -4.67
C HIS A 401 28.59 -2.62 -5.43
N GLY A 402 29.70 -2.49 -6.15
CA GLY A 402 30.07 -1.28 -6.89
C GLY A 402 31.60 -1.16 -6.99
N GLY A 403 32.11 -0.45 -7.99
CA GLY A 403 33.54 -0.16 -8.07
C GLY A 403 33.99 0.67 -6.85
N GLY A 404 35.06 0.28 -6.15
CA GLY A 404 35.53 1.02 -4.97
C GLY A 404 36.32 0.19 -3.95
N GLU A 405 36.70 0.82 -2.83
CA GLU A 405 37.36 0.17 -1.68
C GLU A 405 36.35 -0.64 -0.85
N PRO A 406 36.60 -1.91 -0.48
CA PRO A 406 35.65 -2.74 0.27
C PRO A 406 35.15 -2.07 1.56
N ASN A 407 33.83 -2.13 1.80
CA ASN A 407 33.17 -1.58 3.00
C ASN A 407 33.25 -0.06 3.12
N CYS A 408 33.05 0.70 2.05
CA CYS A 408 32.84 2.14 2.18
C CYS A 408 31.34 2.51 2.16
N ASP A 409 31.03 3.61 2.83
CA ASP A 409 29.67 4.14 2.95
C ASP A 409 29.23 4.80 1.62
N PRO A 410 27.91 4.91 1.36
CA PRO A 410 27.38 5.57 0.16
C PRO A 410 27.99 6.97 -0.04
N ASP A 411 28.25 7.38 -1.29
CA ASP A 411 28.74 8.73 -1.58
C ASP A 411 27.64 9.75 -1.25
N PRO A 412 27.84 10.63 -0.25
CA PRO A 412 26.84 11.64 0.10
C PRO A 412 26.74 12.78 -0.92
N GLN A 413 27.60 12.79 -1.96
CA GLN A 413 27.67 13.86 -2.95
C GLN A 413 26.66 13.69 -4.09
N ILE A 414 25.69 14.60 -4.11
CA ILE A 414 24.62 14.68 -5.11
C ILE A 414 25.15 15.05 -6.50
N ASP A 415 24.62 14.41 -7.54
CA ASP A 415 24.86 14.74 -8.94
C ASP A 415 24.43 16.19 -9.25
N PRO A 416 25.31 17.02 -9.83
CA PRO A 416 24.97 18.37 -10.27
C PRO A 416 23.75 18.46 -11.21
N ASP A 417 23.44 17.39 -11.94
CA ASP A 417 22.33 17.33 -12.90
C ASP A 417 20.99 16.94 -12.22
N GLY A 418 20.99 16.71 -10.90
CA GLY A 418 19.80 16.45 -10.11
C GLY A 418 19.16 15.07 -10.31
N TYR A 419 19.87 14.15 -10.98
CA TYR A 419 19.43 12.77 -11.19
C TYR A 419 20.23 11.80 -10.30
N PRO A 420 19.60 10.76 -9.73
CA PRO A 420 20.28 9.79 -8.88
C PRO A 420 21.52 9.15 -9.51
N LYS A 421 22.55 8.93 -8.71
CA LYS A 421 23.60 7.93 -8.97
C LYS A 421 23.39 6.67 -8.14
N ASP A 422 23.96 5.57 -8.60
CA ASP A 422 24.10 4.30 -7.88
C ASP A 422 24.87 4.43 -6.55
N GLU A 423 25.76 5.41 -6.46
CA GLU A 423 26.52 5.71 -5.24
C GLU A 423 25.73 6.53 -4.20
N GLU A 424 24.55 7.06 -4.53
CA GLU A 424 23.77 7.99 -3.68
C GLU A 424 22.63 7.31 -2.89
N VAL A 425 22.34 7.87 -1.70
CA VAL A 425 21.16 7.51 -0.89
C VAL A 425 19.89 8.13 -1.48
N TRP A 426 18.97 7.32 -1.99
CA TRP A 426 17.70 7.81 -2.55
C TRP A 426 16.46 7.32 -1.81
N PRO A 427 15.46 8.20 -1.60
CA PRO A 427 14.24 7.84 -0.91
C PRO A 427 13.42 6.80 -1.68
N MET A 428 12.59 6.07 -0.95
CA MET A 428 11.48 5.33 -1.55
C MET A 428 10.52 6.34 -2.19
N ARG A 429 10.04 6.03 -3.40
CA ARG A 429 9.22 6.94 -4.18
C ARG A 429 7.82 6.38 -4.36
N VAL A 430 6.84 7.24 -4.12
CA VAL A 430 5.46 7.08 -4.57
C VAL A 430 5.21 8.17 -5.59
N TYR A 431 5.29 7.79 -6.87
CA TYR A 431 5.16 8.73 -7.98
C TYR A 431 3.74 8.67 -8.55
N ILE A 432 3.16 9.83 -8.84
CA ILE A 432 1.78 9.97 -9.28
C ILE A 432 1.74 10.74 -10.60
N GLY A 433 0.83 10.37 -11.49
CA GLY A 433 0.63 11.07 -12.75
C GLY A 433 -0.76 10.83 -13.35
N PRO A 434 -1.09 11.45 -14.49
CA PRO A 434 -0.23 12.39 -15.23
C PRO A 434 -0.08 13.74 -14.53
N SER A 435 1.06 14.39 -14.75
CA SER A 435 1.34 15.76 -14.30
C SER A 435 1.90 16.58 -15.46
N LEU A 436 1.45 17.83 -15.57
CA LEU A 436 1.85 18.77 -16.61
C LEU A 436 2.80 19.85 -16.07
N ASP A 437 2.79 20.08 -14.75
CA ASP A 437 3.48 21.17 -14.09
C ASP A 437 4.33 20.61 -12.94
N HIS A 438 5.59 21.01 -12.83
CA HIS A 438 6.46 20.55 -11.75
C HIS A 438 6.23 21.30 -10.43
N ASP A 439 5.59 22.48 -10.47
CA ASP A 439 5.45 23.40 -9.35
C ASP A 439 4.01 23.54 -8.82
N VAL A 440 3.07 22.73 -9.33
CA VAL A 440 1.66 22.66 -8.94
C VAL A 440 1.29 21.20 -8.72
N MET A 441 0.43 20.92 -7.74
CA MET A 441 -0.16 19.60 -7.55
C MET A 441 -1.36 19.41 -8.47
N ASN A 442 -1.20 18.63 -9.52
CA ASN A 442 -2.17 18.40 -10.59
C ASN A 442 -3.18 17.28 -10.29
N GLN A 443 -2.85 16.31 -9.43
CA GLN A 443 -3.64 15.13 -9.07
C GLN A 443 -3.85 15.04 -7.54
N PRO A 444 -4.40 16.10 -6.90
CA PRO A 444 -4.51 16.15 -5.44
C PRO A 444 -5.32 14.98 -4.85
N GLY A 445 -6.32 14.44 -5.56
CA GLY A 445 -7.07 13.28 -5.10
C GLY A 445 -6.19 12.05 -4.84
N MET A 446 -5.30 11.72 -5.78
CA MET A 446 -4.43 10.54 -5.66
C MET A 446 -3.26 10.80 -4.71
N VAL A 447 -2.70 12.02 -4.72
CA VAL A 447 -1.66 12.42 -3.76
C VAL A 447 -2.18 12.36 -2.32
N ASN A 448 -3.37 12.92 -2.07
CA ASN A 448 -3.98 12.89 -0.75
C ASN A 448 -4.31 11.47 -0.29
N LEU A 449 -4.76 10.59 -1.19
CA LEU A 449 -4.97 9.18 -0.87
C LEU A 449 -3.65 8.50 -0.45
N ALA A 450 -2.58 8.74 -1.19
CA ALA A 450 -1.26 8.19 -0.86
C ALA A 450 -0.82 8.65 0.54
N LEU A 451 -0.91 9.97 0.81
CA LEU A 451 -0.56 10.55 2.11
C LEU A 451 -1.43 10.00 3.25
N TRP A 452 -2.74 9.90 3.02
CA TRP A 452 -3.71 9.39 4.00
C TRP A 452 -3.40 7.97 4.44
N ILE A 453 -3.04 7.09 3.49
CA ILE A 453 -2.66 5.70 3.76
C ILE A 453 -1.27 5.64 4.41
N GLY A 454 -0.30 6.36 3.84
CA GLY A 454 1.09 6.37 4.27
C GLY A 454 1.28 6.84 5.71
N SER A 455 0.59 7.91 6.11
CA SER A 455 0.73 8.48 7.45
C SER A 455 0.23 7.57 8.56
N ASP A 456 -0.79 6.74 8.31
CA ASP A 456 -1.49 6.01 9.38
C ASP A 456 -1.41 4.50 9.24
N ALA A 457 -1.95 3.93 8.16
CA ALA A 457 -2.01 2.48 8.00
C ALA A 457 -0.63 1.86 7.79
N ILE A 458 0.24 2.59 7.06
CA ILE A 458 1.62 2.20 6.80
C ILE A 458 2.56 2.70 7.90
N GLY A 459 2.18 3.79 8.58
CA GLY A 459 2.88 4.32 9.74
C GLY A 459 4.21 4.99 9.42
N VAL A 460 4.32 5.63 8.25
CA VAL A 460 5.56 6.28 7.77
C VAL A 460 5.47 7.81 7.79
N GLU A 461 4.63 8.37 8.65
CA GLU A 461 4.41 9.83 8.74
C GLU A 461 5.67 10.65 9.04
N GLU A 462 6.64 10.09 9.78
CA GLU A 462 7.89 10.79 10.12
C GLU A 462 8.90 10.74 8.95
N GLN A 463 8.82 9.70 8.12
CA GLN A 463 9.73 9.45 6.99
C GLN A 463 9.24 10.08 5.69
N MET A 464 7.92 10.28 5.57
CA MET A 464 7.25 10.66 4.33
C MET A 464 7.12 12.17 4.19
N SER A 465 7.44 12.69 3.00
CA SER A 465 7.12 14.07 2.62
C SER A 465 6.64 14.16 1.18
N THR A 466 5.83 15.19 0.87
CA THR A 466 5.45 15.49 -0.50
C THR A 466 6.50 16.37 -1.16
N LEU A 467 6.94 16.09 -2.38
CA LEU A 467 7.78 17.02 -3.15
C LEU A 467 6.94 17.84 -4.15
N ILE A 468 7.27 19.13 -4.28
CA ILE A 468 6.68 20.06 -5.26
C ILE A 468 7.70 21.14 -5.64
N GLY A 469 7.86 21.39 -6.93
CA GLY A 469 8.91 22.27 -7.48
C GLY A 469 8.67 23.77 -7.33
N THR A 470 7.82 24.21 -6.42
CA THR A 470 7.51 25.63 -6.21
C THR A 470 8.75 26.42 -5.85
N GLY A 471 9.19 27.30 -6.77
CA GLY A 471 10.38 28.13 -6.58
C GLY A 471 11.70 27.49 -7.01
N TYR A 472 11.66 26.30 -7.62
CA TYR A 472 12.82 25.59 -8.15
C TYR A 472 12.77 25.45 -9.67
N ASP A 473 13.94 25.22 -10.28
CA ASP A 473 14.06 25.03 -11.73
C ASP A 473 13.50 23.66 -12.14
N SER A 474 12.78 23.61 -13.27
CA SER A 474 12.18 22.37 -13.79
C SER A 474 13.17 21.21 -14.00
N SER A 475 14.47 21.50 -14.16
CA SER A 475 15.50 20.48 -14.35
C SER A 475 16.03 19.87 -13.05
N THR A 476 15.97 20.59 -11.92
CA THR A 476 16.58 20.18 -10.64
C THR A 476 15.61 20.11 -9.47
N TRP A 477 14.34 20.49 -9.67
CA TRP A 477 13.37 20.70 -8.59
C TRP A 477 13.22 19.53 -7.61
N LYS A 478 13.27 18.28 -8.09
CA LYS A 478 13.12 17.09 -7.24
C LYS A 478 14.21 17.05 -6.17
N VAL A 479 15.45 17.28 -6.56
CA VAL A 479 16.61 17.32 -5.66
C VAL A 479 16.58 18.55 -4.78
N ASP A 480 16.29 19.72 -5.36
CA ASP A 480 16.30 20.97 -4.61
C ASP A 480 15.26 20.99 -3.48
N ASP A 481 14.04 20.51 -3.75
CA ASP A 481 12.97 20.43 -2.75
C ASP A 481 13.22 19.30 -1.74
N TRP A 482 13.74 18.15 -2.18
CA TRP A 482 14.15 17.06 -1.29
C TRP A 482 15.22 17.51 -0.28
N LEU A 483 16.24 18.24 -0.74
CA LEU A 483 17.27 18.83 0.12
C LEU A 483 16.68 19.87 1.08
N ALA A 484 15.77 20.72 0.60
CA ALA A 484 15.13 21.75 1.42
C ALA A 484 14.25 21.16 2.54
N LYS A 485 13.76 19.93 2.35
CA LYS A 485 12.95 19.16 3.30
C LYS A 485 13.77 18.22 4.19
N ASP A 486 15.08 18.43 4.24
CA ASP A 486 16.00 17.64 5.07
C ASP A 486 16.03 16.15 4.69
N ARG A 487 15.94 15.87 3.38
CA ARG A 487 16.12 14.53 2.80
C ARG A 487 15.17 13.47 3.40
N PRO A 488 13.84 13.65 3.28
CA PRO A 488 12.88 12.63 3.71
C PRO A 488 13.20 11.28 3.06
N GLU A 489 13.01 10.19 3.80
CA GLU A 489 13.33 8.83 3.37
C GLU A 489 12.27 8.23 2.42
N ILE A 490 11.05 8.78 2.47
CA ILE A 490 9.96 8.43 1.56
C ILE A 490 9.41 9.72 0.96
N ILE A 491 9.26 9.75 -0.36
CA ILE A 491 8.73 10.91 -1.08
C ILE A 491 7.48 10.56 -1.88
N VAL A 492 6.45 11.38 -1.74
CA VAL A 492 5.26 11.36 -2.60
C VAL A 492 5.36 12.55 -3.54
N TYR A 493 5.33 12.33 -4.85
CA TYR A 493 5.44 13.43 -5.79
C TYR A 493 4.77 13.11 -7.11
N GLU A 494 4.51 14.15 -7.88
CA GLU A 494 3.97 14.01 -9.23
C GLU A 494 5.11 14.01 -10.26
N ASP A 495 5.08 13.06 -11.18
CA ASP A 495 6.08 12.98 -12.24
C ASP A 495 5.50 13.46 -13.58
N THR A 496 6.20 14.40 -14.20
CA THR A 496 5.92 14.89 -15.56
C THR A 496 6.53 14.00 -16.63
N THR A 497 7.38 13.03 -16.24
CA THR A 497 8.08 12.12 -17.15
C THR A 497 7.77 10.66 -16.83
N ALA A 498 6.83 10.06 -17.55
CA ALA A 498 6.47 8.65 -17.39
C ALA A 498 7.41 7.75 -18.22
N ARG A 499 8.17 6.86 -17.56
CA ARG A 499 9.16 5.99 -18.23
C ARG A 499 8.80 4.51 -18.27
N SER A 500 7.89 4.03 -17.44
CA SER A 500 7.48 2.61 -17.35
C SER A 500 5.99 2.43 -17.69
N ASP A 501 5.42 1.23 -17.54
CA ASP A 501 4.08 0.83 -18.00
C ASP A 501 2.96 1.82 -17.65
N HIS A 502 3.08 2.54 -16.53
CA HIS A 502 2.15 3.60 -16.14
C HIS A 502 2.01 4.71 -17.19
N ALA A 503 3.04 4.94 -18.01
CA ALA A 503 3.00 5.91 -19.11
C ALA A 503 1.89 5.60 -20.11
N SER A 504 1.71 4.35 -20.49
CA SER A 504 0.68 3.95 -21.46
C SER A 504 -0.73 4.23 -20.94
N PHE A 505 -0.96 4.09 -19.64
CA PHE A 505 -2.24 4.44 -19.00
C PHE A 505 -2.48 5.95 -19.03
N GLN A 506 -1.45 6.75 -18.71
CA GLN A 506 -1.52 8.20 -18.74
C GLN A 506 -1.72 8.74 -20.15
N ASP A 507 -0.90 8.29 -21.10
CA ASP A 507 -0.85 8.82 -22.47
C ASP A 507 -2.04 8.33 -23.30
N ASN A 508 -2.39 7.04 -23.18
CA ASN A 508 -3.43 6.46 -24.02
C ASN A 508 -4.81 6.70 -23.40
N LEU A 509 -4.99 6.50 -22.09
CA LEU A 509 -6.31 6.55 -21.45
C LEU A 509 -6.58 7.84 -20.68
N GLY A 510 -5.56 8.64 -20.36
CA GLY A 510 -5.68 9.76 -19.43
C GLY A 510 -5.91 9.31 -17.99
N THR A 511 -5.67 8.03 -17.68
CA THR A 511 -5.94 7.42 -16.37
C THR A 511 -4.92 7.91 -15.35
N VAL A 512 -5.38 8.23 -14.14
CA VAL A 512 -4.50 8.55 -13.02
C VAL A 512 -3.75 7.29 -12.55
N THR A 513 -2.45 7.43 -12.33
CA THR A 513 -1.59 6.31 -11.93
C THR A 513 -0.85 6.62 -10.65
N MET A 514 -0.67 5.62 -9.80
CA MET A 514 0.24 5.65 -8.66
C MET A 514 1.27 4.54 -8.85
N GLY A 515 2.55 4.87 -8.77
CA GLY A 515 3.60 3.87 -8.84
C GLY A 515 4.49 3.89 -7.61
N PHE A 516 5.00 2.71 -7.26
CA PHE A 516 5.94 2.52 -6.17
C PHE A 516 7.30 2.15 -6.75
N GLY A 517 8.36 2.83 -6.31
CA GLY A 517 9.74 2.45 -6.63
C GLY A 517 10.50 3.35 -7.60
N GLY A 518 11.61 2.78 -8.11
CA GLY A 518 12.45 3.36 -9.16
C GLY A 518 13.77 3.97 -8.69
N LEU A 519 14.70 3.14 -8.23
CA LEU A 519 16.13 3.48 -8.33
C LEU A 519 16.61 3.19 -9.76
N VAL A 520 15.99 3.83 -10.75
CA VAL A 520 16.50 3.81 -12.13
C VAL A 520 17.92 4.39 -12.06
N ASP A 521 18.90 3.54 -12.35
CA ASP A 521 20.34 3.81 -12.19
C ASP A 521 20.84 4.06 -10.75
N GLY A 522 19.97 3.96 -9.74
CA GLY A 522 20.34 4.08 -8.32
C GLY A 522 20.64 2.73 -7.63
N TYR A 523 20.23 1.61 -8.22
CA TYR A 523 20.63 0.26 -7.81
C TYR A 523 21.69 -0.25 -8.78
N TRP A 524 22.90 -0.58 -8.28
CA TRP A 524 24.03 -0.97 -9.13
C TRP A 524 23.68 -2.11 -10.08
N CYS A 525 22.94 -3.11 -9.56
CA CYS A 525 22.56 -4.30 -10.30
C CYS A 525 21.29 -4.14 -11.15
N TYR A 526 20.66 -2.96 -11.22
CA TYR A 526 19.55 -2.70 -12.13
C TYR A 526 19.92 -3.04 -13.59
N HIS A 527 19.14 -3.92 -14.24
CA HIS A 527 19.41 -4.50 -15.56
C HIS A 527 20.75 -5.23 -15.70
N GLN A 528 21.38 -5.62 -14.59
CA GLN A 528 22.66 -6.30 -14.60
C GLN A 528 22.55 -7.79 -14.28
N THR A 529 23.57 -8.55 -14.66
CA THR A 529 23.65 -10.00 -14.38
C THR A 529 23.73 -10.33 -12.88
N CYS A 530 24.01 -9.34 -12.03
CA CYS A 530 23.97 -9.47 -10.57
C CYS A 530 22.59 -9.18 -9.95
N ASP A 531 21.56 -8.88 -10.75
CA ASP A 531 20.20 -8.67 -10.24
C ASP A 531 19.58 -9.97 -9.72
N THR A 532 19.96 -10.34 -8.50
CA THR A 532 19.65 -11.60 -7.82
C THR A 532 19.05 -11.33 -6.44
N VAL A 533 18.39 -12.33 -5.86
CA VAL A 533 17.79 -12.19 -4.52
C VAL A 533 18.86 -11.96 -3.45
N ASP A 534 19.98 -12.67 -3.55
CA ASP A 534 21.11 -12.52 -2.62
C ASP A 534 21.67 -11.09 -2.67
N GLU A 535 21.78 -10.50 -3.86
CA GLU A 535 22.21 -9.10 -4.02
C GLU A 535 21.22 -8.12 -3.39
N MET A 536 19.91 -8.30 -3.59
CA MET A 536 18.90 -7.46 -2.93
C MET A 536 18.96 -7.59 -1.40
N ILE A 537 19.21 -8.80 -0.87
CA ILE A 537 19.35 -9.05 0.56
C ILE A 537 20.58 -8.31 1.08
N ASP A 538 21.74 -8.47 0.44
CA ASP A 538 22.99 -7.82 0.86
C ASP A 538 22.87 -6.29 0.80
N TRP A 539 22.26 -5.78 -0.28
CA TRP A 539 21.97 -4.36 -0.46
C TRP A 539 21.12 -3.77 0.67
N MET A 540 20.20 -4.56 1.23
CA MET A 540 19.30 -4.12 2.30
C MET A 540 19.89 -4.29 3.70
N ASP A 541 21.10 -4.84 3.86
CA ASP A 541 21.68 -5.11 5.18
C ASP A 541 22.29 -3.87 5.83
N THR A 542 21.75 -3.50 6.99
CA THR A 542 22.20 -2.35 7.78
C THR A 542 22.99 -2.77 9.03
N THR A 543 23.35 -4.05 9.16
CA THR A 543 24.08 -4.58 10.31
C THR A 543 25.48 -4.01 10.38
N GLY A 544 25.79 -3.33 11.49
CA GLY A 544 27.09 -2.69 11.70
C GLY A 544 27.36 -1.50 10.78
N LYS A 545 26.34 -0.94 10.14
CA LYS A 545 26.41 0.31 9.37
C LYS A 545 26.13 1.51 10.28
N ASP A 546 26.65 2.67 9.89
CA ASP A 546 26.42 3.94 10.61
C ASP A 546 25.11 4.64 10.18
N TYR A 547 24.29 3.98 9.35
CA TYR A 547 22.99 4.45 8.84
C TYR A 547 21.93 3.35 8.94
N GLY A 548 20.65 3.77 8.95
CA GLY A 548 19.51 2.86 9.11
C GLY A 548 19.40 2.24 10.51
N GLU A 549 18.30 1.57 10.77
CA GLU A 549 18.19 0.74 11.98
C GLU A 549 18.96 -0.57 11.81
N GLU A 550 19.71 -1.02 12.83
CA GLU A 550 20.51 -2.25 12.77
C GLU A 550 19.63 -3.50 12.56
N ARG A 551 19.57 -4.00 11.32
CA ARG A 551 18.73 -5.12 10.90
C ARG A 551 19.43 -5.88 9.78
N SER A 552 19.24 -7.20 9.74
CA SER A 552 19.73 -8.03 8.65
C SER A 552 19.03 -7.70 7.33
N GLY A 553 19.72 -7.91 6.22
CA GLY A 553 19.22 -7.63 4.87
C GLY A 553 17.87 -8.24 4.55
N THR A 554 17.66 -9.51 4.91
CA THR A 554 16.37 -10.20 4.70
C THR A 554 15.22 -9.52 5.45
N SER A 555 15.46 -9.07 6.68
CA SER A 555 14.44 -8.39 7.50
C SER A 555 14.04 -7.06 6.87
N ASN A 556 15.01 -6.28 6.41
CA ASN A 556 14.77 -5.00 5.74
C ASN A 556 14.11 -5.16 4.37
N LEU A 557 14.53 -6.14 3.56
CA LEU A 557 13.90 -6.44 2.29
C LEU A 557 12.42 -6.84 2.50
N VAL A 558 12.14 -7.74 3.44
CA VAL A 558 10.77 -8.14 3.78
C VAL A 558 9.93 -6.95 4.28
N ASP A 559 10.52 -6.06 5.08
CA ASP A 559 9.86 -4.84 5.56
C ASP A 559 9.50 -3.89 4.40
N ALA A 560 10.41 -3.71 3.44
CA ALA A 560 10.19 -2.92 2.24
C ALA A 560 9.05 -3.48 1.37
N LEU A 561 9.08 -4.80 1.12
CA LEU A 561 8.05 -5.50 0.35
C LEU A 561 6.69 -5.40 1.05
N ASP A 562 6.64 -5.56 2.37
CA ASP A 562 5.42 -5.44 3.18
C ASP A 562 4.82 -4.03 3.11
N THR A 563 5.66 -3.00 3.22
CA THR A 563 5.28 -1.58 3.16
C THR A 563 4.55 -1.27 1.85
N ILE A 564 5.14 -1.64 0.72
CA ILE A 564 4.58 -1.36 -0.61
C ILE A 564 3.30 -2.18 -0.87
N THR A 565 3.32 -3.46 -0.51
CA THR A 565 2.19 -4.37 -0.73
C THR A 565 0.96 -3.94 0.07
N TRP A 566 1.14 -3.54 1.33
CA TRP A 566 0.04 -3.00 2.14
C TRP A 566 -0.47 -1.67 1.62
N TRP A 567 0.42 -0.79 1.14
CA TRP A 567 0.00 0.50 0.57
C TRP A 567 -0.86 0.29 -0.67
N ALA A 568 -0.45 -0.60 -1.58
CA ALA A 568 -1.25 -0.99 -2.74
C ALA A 568 -2.60 -1.61 -2.34
N THR A 569 -2.63 -2.47 -1.32
CA THR A 569 -3.85 -3.11 -0.82
C THR A 569 -4.83 -2.11 -0.20
N TYR A 570 -4.35 -1.13 0.57
CA TYR A 570 -5.20 -0.06 1.09
C TYR A 570 -5.72 0.83 -0.04
N SER A 571 -4.86 1.21 -0.99
CA SER A 571 -5.27 1.97 -2.17
C SER A 571 -6.40 1.26 -2.91
N PHE A 572 -6.31 -0.07 -3.05
CA PHE A 572 -7.38 -0.88 -3.63
C PHE A 572 -8.72 -0.66 -2.93
N PHE A 573 -8.80 -0.86 -1.62
CA PHE A 573 -10.07 -0.78 -0.89
C PHE A 573 -10.68 0.62 -0.93
N HIS A 574 -9.84 1.65 -0.84
CA HIS A 574 -10.28 3.03 -0.95
C HIS A 574 -10.81 3.35 -2.35
N LEU A 575 -10.13 2.90 -3.40
CA LEU A 575 -10.49 3.14 -4.80
C LEU A 575 -11.71 2.33 -5.24
N ASP A 576 -11.99 1.16 -4.63
CA ASP A 576 -13.23 0.43 -4.91
C ASP A 576 -14.48 1.23 -4.50
N GLU A 577 -14.44 1.84 -3.31
CA GLU A 577 -15.57 2.63 -2.84
C GLU A 577 -15.63 4.00 -3.51
N ASN A 578 -14.51 4.71 -3.59
CA ASN A 578 -14.41 6.05 -4.14
C ASN A 578 -13.26 6.14 -5.15
N PRO A 579 -13.47 5.74 -6.41
CA PRO A 579 -12.44 5.86 -7.44
C PRO A 579 -11.97 7.30 -7.61
N VAL A 580 -10.65 7.51 -7.61
CA VAL A 580 -10.04 8.78 -7.96
C VAL A 580 -9.84 8.80 -9.47
N ARG A 581 -10.36 9.83 -10.15
CA ARG A 581 -10.17 10.05 -11.59
C ARG A 581 -9.04 11.04 -11.81
N SER A 582 -8.46 11.03 -13.02
CA SER A 582 -7.55 12.10 -13.40
C SER A 582 -8.30 13.42 -13.48
N GLU A 583 -7.72 14.47 -12.91
CA GLU A 583 -8.24 15.85 -13.01
C GLU A 583 -8.28 16.38 -14.46
N TYR A 584 -7.63 15.69 -15.40
CA TYR A 584 -7.68 16.03 -16.83
C TYR A 584 -8.83 15.37 -17.59
N LEU A 585 -9.57 14.45 -16.97
CA LEU A 585 -10.73 13.77 -17.55
C LEU A 585 -12.07 14.41 -17.16
N GLU A 586 -12.06 15.60 -16.54
CA GLU A 586 -13.28 16.36 -16.17
C GLU A 586 -14.03 17.02 -17.34
#